data_AF-A0AA45MWH9-F1
#
_entry.id   AF-A0AA45MWH9-F1
#
_cell.length_a   1.000
_cell.length_b   1.000
_cell.length_c   1.000
_cell.angle_alpha   90.00
_cell.angle_beta   90.00
_cell.angle_gamma   90.00
#
_symmetry.space_group_name_H-M   'P 1'
#
loop_
_entity.id
_entity.type
_entity.pdbx_description
1 polymer ?
#
loop_
_entity_poly.entity_id
_entity_poly.type
_entity_poly.pdbx_seq_one_letter_code
_entity_poly.pdbx_strand_id
1 'polypeptide(L)'
;MSFSPVSDSTRRLLDAVRKLELTLQSAGLPRILARLPVCWLCWHYCRMLDQKIIRIKRIAGKFEQWLPTIRAYSVDGTAKMELIDVDLSMRNDIEITKNTMWELRSYCIDVGRMFEQLGYQSAGLRRRQALFLQILETSCVAAGTMQAALAEHDNTALALLRARQLLQHAGGEAPAV
;
A
#
# COMPACT_ATOMS: atom_id res chain seq x y z
N MET A 1 -15.40 3.59 18.80
CA MET A 1 -15.50 3.11 17.40
C MET A 1 -15.47 4.33 16.49
N SER A 2 -14.30 4.65 15.95
CA SER A 2 -14.12 5.80 15.06
C SER A 2 -14.65 5.40 13.68
N PHE A 3 -15.81 5.92 13.28
CA PHE A 3 -16.23 5.81 11.89
C PHE A 3 -15.16 6.51 11.03
N SER A 4 -14.54 5.77 10.11
CA SER A 4 -13.53 6.32 9.21
C SER A 4 -14.11 7.53 8.48
N PRO A 5 -13.37 8.65 8.32
CA PRO A 5 -13.84 9.83 7.59
C PRO A 5 -14.31 9.52 6.16
N VAL A 6 -13.88 8.38 5.60
CA VAL A 6 -14.31 7.89 4.30
C VAL A 6 -15.70 7.26 4.32
N SER A 7 -16.13 6.68 5.44
CA SER A 7 -17.52 6.24 5.60
C SER A 7 -18.48 7.43 5.54
N ASP A 8 -18.08 8.60 6.03
CA ASP A 8 -18.93 9.79 6.01
C ASP A 8 -18.93 10.45 4.63
N SER A 9 -17.80 10.45 3.91
CA SER A 9 -17.76 10.96 2.53
C SER A 9 -18.55 10.10 1.56
N THR A 10 -18.47 8.77 1.68
CA THR A 10 -19.28 7.82 0.87
C THR A 10 -20.77 7.94 1.17
N ARG A 11 -21.16 8.13 2.43
CA ARG A 11 -22.56 8.42 2.82
C ARG A 11 -23.07 9.72 2.20
N ARG A 12 -22.31 10.82 2.32
CA ARG A 12 -22.70 12.10 1.70
C ARG A 12 -22.84 12.00 0.19
N LEU A 13 -21.94 11.25 -0.46
CA LEU A 13 -22.02 11.02 -1.90
C LEU A 13 -23.26 10.19 -2.26
N LEU A 14 -23.56 9.15 -1.49
CA LEU A 14 -24.74 8.32 -1.66
C LEU A 14 -26.03 9.13 -1.50
N ASP A 15 -26.11 9.99 -0.49
CA ASP A 15 -27.26 10.88 -0.27
C ASP A 15 -27.41 11.90 -1.42
N ALA A 16 -26.30 12.48 -1.88
CA ALA A 16 -26.29 13.41 -3.01
C ALA A 16 -26.77 12.73 -4.30
N VAL A 17 -26.28 11.52 -4.57
CA VAL A 17 -26.68 10.73 -5.75
C VAL A 17 -28.15 10.37 -5.67
N ARG A 18 -28.64 9.86 -4.54
CA ARG A 18 -30.07 9.53 -4.35
C ARG A 18 -30.96 10.75 -4.49
N LYS A 19 -30.58 11.89 -3.92
CA LYS A 19 -31.32 13.15 -4.07
C LYS A 19 -31.40 13.58 -5.53
N LEU A 20 -30.31 13.42 -6.28
CA LEU A 20 -30.24 13.77 -7.69
C LEU A 20 -31.08 12.81 -8.54
N GLU A 21 -31.07 11.50 -8.24
CA GLU A 21 -31.97 10.53 -8.88
C GLU A 21 -33.45 10.89 -8.65
N LEU A 22 -33.83 11.23 -7.42
CA LEU A 22 -35.19 11.64 -7.08
C LEU A 22 -35.60 12.93 -7.81
N THR A 23 -34.68 13.90 -7.89
CA THR A 23 -34.93 15.17 -8.57
C THR A 23 -35.13 14.95 -10.07
N LEU A 24 -34.29 14.11 -10.71
CA LEU A 24 -34.44 13.74 -12.12
C LEU A 24 -35.74 12.97 -12.39
N GLN A 25 -36.13 12.07 -11.50
CA GLN A 25 -37.41 11.36 -11.60
C GLN A 25 -38.60 12.33 -11.47
N SER A 26 -38.55 13.29 -10.54
CA SER A 26 -39.60 14.31 -10.39
C SER A 26 -39.70 15.26 -11.58
N ALA A 27 -38.61 15.45 -12.33
CA ALA A 27 -38.57 16.23 -13.56
C ALA A 27 -39.12 15.47 -14.79
N GLY A 28 -39.64 14.25 -14.61
CA GLY A 28 -40.26 13.46 -15.68
C GLY A 28 -39.27 12.68 -16.55
N LEU A 29 -37.99 12.57 -16.16
CA LEU A 29 -37.04 11.77 -16.92
C LEU A 29 -37.31 10.26 -16.79
N PRO A 30 -37.19 9.50 -17.90
CA PRO A 30 -37.25 8.04 -17.85
C PRO A 30 -36.15 7.48 -16.95
N ARG A 31 -36.44 6.37 -16.26
CA ARG A 31 -35.56 5.73 -15.26
C ARG A 31 -34.12 5.47 -15.76
N ILE A 32 -33.93 5.25 -17.05
CA ILE A 32 -32.61 5.03 -17.66
C ILE A 32 -31.74 6.29 -17.54
N LEU A 33 -32.31 7.46 -17.82
CA LEU A 33 -31.61 8.74 -17.71
C LEU A 33 -31.42 9.15 -16.25
N ALA A 34 -32.36 8.82 -15.38
CA ALA A 34 -32.21 9.04 -13.94
C ALA A 34 -31.00 8.27 -13.34
N ARG A 35 -30.55 7.17 -13.97
CA ARG A 35 -29.38 6.38 -13.55
C ARG A 35 -28.04 6.80 -14.16
N LEU A 36 -28.03 7.76 -15.09
CA LEU A 36 -26.79 8.30 -15.66
C LEU A 36 -25.75 8.76 -14.61
N PRO A 37 -26.13 9.44 -13.52
CA PRO A 37 -25.17 9.87 -12.50
C PRO A 37 -24.40 8.70 -11.88
N VAL A 38 -25.09 7.58 -11.60
CA VAL A 38 -24.46 6.38 -11.04
C VAL A 38 -23.55 5.70 -12.05
N CYS A 39 -23.99 5.59 -13.31
CA CYS A 39 -23.17 5.06 -14.39
C CYS A 39 -21.88 5.88 -14.59
N TRP A 40 -21.99 7.21 -14.56
CA TRP A 40 -20.87 8.11 -14.69
C TRP A 40 -19.91 7.99 -13.50
N LEU A 41 -20.44 7.91 -12.28
CA LEU A 41 -19.65 7.68 -11.07
C LEU A 41 -18.90 6.36 -11.12
N CYS A 42 -19.55 5.28 -11.57
CA CYS A 42 -18.92 3.98 -11.77
C CYS A 42 -17.77 4.07 -12.79
N TRP A 43 -18.00 4.74 -13.92
CA TRP A 43 -16.97 4.91 -14.94
C TRP A 43 -15.77 5.71 -14.43
N HIS A 44 -16.02 6.82 -13.75
CA HIS A 44 -14.98 7.64 -13.13
C HIS A 44 -14.15 6.83 -12.13
N TYR A 45 -14.83 6.07 -11.26
CA TYR A 45 -14.16 5.20 -10.30
C TYR A 45 -13.34 4.09 -10.97
N CYS A 46 -13.85 3.48 -12.06
CA CYS A 46 -13.07 2.51 -12.84
C CYS A 46 -11.77 3.11 -13.38
N ARG A 47 -11.80 4.33 -13.93
CA ARG A 47 -10.57 4.99 -14.42
C ARG A 47 -9.60 5.31 -13.29
N MET A 48 -10.11 5.75 -12.14
CA MET A 48 -9.30 5.98 -10.95
C MET A 48 -8.62 4.69 -10.47
N LEU A 49 -9.34 3.56 -10.46
CA LEU A 49 -8.77 2.25 -10.14
C LEU A 49 -7.66 1.87 -11.12
N ASP A 50 -7.89 2.03 -12.43
CA ASP A 50 -6.89 1.71 -13.46
C ASP A 50 -5.58 2.50 -13.23
N GLN A 51 -5.68 3.79 -12.90
CA GLN A 51 -4.52 4.62 -12.56
C GLN A 51 -3.81 4.14 -11.29
N LYS A 52 -4.56 3.78 -10.25
CA LYS A 52 -3.98 3.26 -9.00
C LYS A 52 -3.30 1.90 -9.22
N ILE A 53 -3.90 1.02 -10.02
CA ILE A 53 -3.33 -0.27 -10.41
C ILE A 53 -1.94 -0.07 -11.04
N ILE A 54 -1.82 0.85 -12.01
CA ILE A 54 -0.55 1.13 -12.68
C ILE A 54 0.52 1.62 -11.69
N ARG A 55 0.15 2.54 -10.79
CA ARG A 55 1.06 3.07 -9.78
C ARG A 55 1.56 1.99 -8.82
N ILE A 56 0.66 1.15 -8.33
CA ILE A 56 1.01 0.10 -7.37
C ILE A 56 1.87 -0.98 -8.03
N LYS A 57 1.56 -1.38 -9.28
CA LYS A 57 2.44 -2.28 -10.05
C LYS A 57 3.85 -1.73 -10.19
N ARG A 58 4.00 -0.42 -10.41
CA ARG A 58 5.32 0.21 -10.48
C ARG A 58 6.07 0.14 -9.14
N ILE A 59 5.36 0.34 -8.02
CA ILE A 59 5.95 0.20 -6.68
C ILE A 59 6.37 -1.25 -6.42
N ALA A 60 5.51 -2.21 -6.75
CA ALA A 60 5.82 -3.64 -6.63
C ALA A 60 7.07 -4.02 -7.44
N GLY A 61 7.17 -3.55 -8.69
CA GLY A 61 8.36 -3.77 -9.51
C GLY A 61 9.63 -3.14 -8.93
N LYS A 62 9.53 -2.03 -8.19
CA LYS A 62 10.68 -1.50 -7.44
C LYS A 62 11.09 -2.46 -6.33
N PHE A 63 10.17 -3.00 -5.54
CA PHE A 63 10.54 -3.96 -4.50
C PHE A 63 11.28 -5.18 -5.07
N GLU A 64 10.80 -5.71 -6.19
CA GLU A 64 11.46 -6.84 -6.88
C GLU A 64 12.86 -6.50 -7.39
N GLN A 65 13.07 -5.27 -7.89
CA GLN A 65 14.38 -4.81 -8.38
C GLN A 65 15.39 -4.56 -7.25
N TRP A 66 14.93 -4.07 -6.10
CA TRP A 66 15.82 -3.71 -4.99
C TRP A 66 16.21 -4.89 -4.10
N LEU A 67 15.38 -5.94 -4.04
CA LEU A 67 15.66 -7.14 -3.26
C LEU A 67 17.01 -7.82 -3.59
N PRO A 68 17.38 -8.09 -4.87
CA PRO A 68 18.68 -8.69 -5.19
C PRO A 68 19.84 -7.76 -4.82
N THR A 69 19.65 -6.45 -4.96
CA THR A 69 20.65 -5.44 -4.59
C THR A 69 20.95 -5.47 -3.10
N ILE A 70 19.93 -5.50 -2.23
CA ILE A 70 20.10 -5.63 -0.78
C ILE A 70 20.84 -6.93 -0.43
N ARG A 71 20.47 -8.05 -1.08
CA ARG A 71 21.15 -9.33 -0.88
C ARG A 71 22.61 -9.34 -1.37
N ALA A 72 22.94 -8.56 -2.39
CA ALA A 72 24.32 -8.44 -2.85
C ALA A 72 25.17 -7.64 -1.85
N TYR A 73 24.62 -6.55 -1.30
CA TYR A 73 25.31 -5.75 -0.28
C TYR A 73 25.51 -6.52 1.04
N SER A 74 24.61 -7.45 1.38
CA SER A 74 24.76 -8.30 2.56
C SER A 74 25.88 -9.34 2.47
N VAL A 75 26.59 -9.44 1.35
CA VAL A 75 27.76 -10.33 1.20
C VAL A 75 29.07 -9.58 1.48
N ASP A 76 29.17 -8.29 1.14
CA ASP A 76 30.45 -7.57 1.12
C ASP A 76 30.77 -6.83 2.43
N GLY A 77 31.84 -7.24 3.11
CA GLY A 77 32.06 -7.00 4.56
C GLY A 77 32.29 -5.55 5.01
N THR A 78 32.73 -4.67 4.12
CA THR A 78 32.96 -3.23 4.40
C THR A 78 31.71 -2.40 4.17
N ALA A 79 30.91 -2.71 3.14
CA ALA A 79 29.64 -2.03 2.86
C ALA A 79 28.55 -2.31 3.92
N LYS A 80 28.66 -3.44 4.64
CA LYS A 80 27.72 -3.86 5.70
C LYS A 80 27.51 -2.85 6.82
N MET A 81 28.53 -2.08 7.22
CA MET A 81 28.42 -1.18 8.37
C MET A 81 27.99 0.24 8.00
N GLU A 82 28.18 0.66 6.74
CA GLU A 82 27.82 2.00 6.28
C GLU A 82 26.31 2.14 5.97
N LEU A 83 25.57 1.03 5.87
CA LEU A 83 24.17 1.01 5.46
C LEU A 83 23.13 0.91 6.59
N ILE A 84 23.53 0.77 7.85
CA ILE A 84 22.59 0.50 8.96
C ILE A 84 21.53 1.62 9.09
N ASP A 85 21.91 2.89 8.94
CA ASP A 85 20.97 4.02 9.03
C ASP A 85 20.02 4.09 7.80
N VAL A 86 20.54 3.72 6.63
CA VAL A 86 19.76 3.66 5.38
C VAL A 86 18.71 2.56 5.47
N ASP A 87 19.06 1.41 6.03
CA ASP A 87 18.15 0.27 6.19
C ASP A 87 16.99 0.59 7.14
N LEU A 88 17.24 1.33 8.22
CA LEU A 88 16.20 1.77 9.16
C LEU A 88 15.21 2.74 8.48
N SER A 89 15.73 3.74 7.77
CA SER A 89 14.90 4.70 7.02
C SER A 89 14.07 4.00 5.94
N MET A 90 14.68 3.09 5.17
CA MET A 90 13.98 2.32 4.14
C MET A 90 12.88 1.43 4.72
N ARG A 91 13.11 0.79 5.88
CA ARG A 91 12.05 -0.01 6.53
C ARG A 91 10.85 0.82 6.94
N ASN A 92 11.07 2.03 7.45
CA ASN A 92 10.00 2.93 7.82
C ASN A 92 9.19 3.35 6.58
N ASP A 93 9.86 3.67 5.48
CA ASP A 93 9.20 4.01 4.21
C ASP A 93 8.39 2.83 3.64
N ILE A 94 8.92 1.61 3.74
CA ILE A 94 8.20 0.39 3.35
C ILE A 94 6.97 0.19 4.25
N GLU A 95 7.10 0.43 5.56
CA GLU A 95 5.99 0.29 6.50
C GLU A 95 4.87 1.30 6.22
N ILE A 96 5.21 2.57 5.99
CA ILE A 96 4.27 3.61 5.58
C ILE A 96 3.58 3.23 4.27
N THR A 97 4.34 2.71 3.31
CA THR A 97 3.81 2.26 2.02
C THR A 97 2.82 1.10 2.20
N LYS A 98 3.13 0.12 3.04
CA LYS A 98 2.26 -1.02 3.36
C LYS A 98 0.98 -0.56 4.05
N ASN A 99 1.07 0.35 5.02
CA ASN A 99 -0.10 0.91 5.70
C ASN A 99 -1.00 1.67 4.71
N THR A 100 -0.41 2.45 3.82
CA THR A 100 -1.15 3.15 2.75
C THR A 100 -1.86 2.15 1.82
N MET A 101 -1.23 1.04 1.47
CA MET A 101 -1.84 -0.03 0.67
C MET A 101 -3.05 -0.67 1.39
N TRP A 102 -2.95 -0.89 2.71
CA TRP A 102 -4.06 -1.37 3.52
C TRP A 102 -5.24 -0.39 3.61
N GLU A 103 -4.97 0.90 3.73
CA GLU A 103 -6.01 1.94 3.68
C GLU A 103 -6.71 1.95 2.32
N LEU A 104 -5.94 1.89 1.22
CA LEU A 104 -6.49 1.81 -0.14
C LEU A 104 -7.38 0.58 -0.34
N ARG A 105 -7.02 -0.56 0.28
CA ARG A 105 -7.88 -1.75 0.30
C ARG A 105 -9.21 -1.46 1.00
N SER A 106 -9.18 -0.83 2.18
CA SER A 106 -10.41 -0.46 2.90
C SER A 106 -11.30 0.43 2.03
N TYR A 107 -10.72 1.47 1.43
CA TYR A 107 -11.47 2.38 0.56
C TYR A 107 -12.07 1.70 -0.67
N CYS A 108 -11.36 0.73 -1.25
CA CYS A 108 -11.88 -0.05 -2.37
C CYS A 108 -13.15 -0.83 -1.98
N ILE A 109 -13.12 -1.46 -0.79
CA ILE A 109 -14.24 -2.23 -0.25
C ILE A 109 -15.43 -1.31 0.07
N ASP A 110 -15.18 -0.17 0.72
CA ASP A 110 -16.22 0.79 1.10
C ASP A 110 -16.95 1.37 -0.12
N VAL A 111 -16.20 1.72 -1.17
CA VAL A 111 -16.80 2.20 -2.43
C VAL A 111 -17.55 1.07 -3.15
N GLY A 112 -17.08 -0.18 -3.07
CA GLY A 112 -17.83 -1.34 -3.56
C GLY A 112 -19.19 -1.48 -2.89
N ARG A 113 -19.21 -1.42 -1.54
CA ARG A 113 -20.45 -1.43 -0.75
C ARG A 113 -21.36 -0.26 -1.08
N MET A 114 -20.81 0.93 -1.35
CA MET A 114 -21.59 2.10 -1.76
C MET A 114 -22.35 1.83 -3.07
N PHE A 115 -21.72 1.24 -4.09
CA PHE A 115 -22.41 0.88 -5.33
C PHE A 115 -23.48 -0.20 -5.12
N GLU A 116 -23.23 -1.18 -4.25
CA GLU A 116 -24.21 -2.18 -3.86
C GLU A 116 -25.44 -1.55 -3.17
N GLN A 117 -25.23 -0.58 -2.28
CA GLN A 117 -26.30 0.17 -1.60
C GLN A 117 -27.10 1.09 -2.54
N LEU A 118 -26.52 1.47 -3.68
CA LEU A 118 -27.21 2.16 -4.78
C LEU A 118 -27.94 1.18 -5.71
N GLY A 119 -27.83 -0.14 -5.49
CA GLY A 119 -28.39 -1.17 -6.35
C GLY A 119 -27.70 -1.25 -7.72
N TYR A 120 -26.48 -0.73 -7.83
CA TYR A 120 -25.71 -0.73 -9.08
C TYR A 120 -24.69 -1.85 -9.08
N GLN A 121 -24.74 -2.71 -10.10
CA GLN A 121 -23.79 -3.79 -10.29
C GLN A 121 -23.18 -3.76 -11.68
N SER A 122 -21.85 -3.79 -11.75
CA SER A 122 -21.11 -3.88 -12.99
C SER A 122 -20.05 -4.98 -12.89
N ALA A 123 -20.06 -5.91 -13.85
CA ALA A 123 -19.03 -6.94 -13.94
C ALA A 123 -17.63 -6.33 -14.18
N GLY A 124 -17.55 -5.25 -14.95
CA GLY A 124 -16.30 -4.53 -15.22
C GLY A 124 -15.73 -3.86 -13.98
N LEU A 125 -16.60 -3.34 -13.10
CA LEU A 125 -16.22 -2.78 -11.80
C LEU A 125 -15.65 -3.87 -10.88
N ARG A 126 -16.41 -4.97 -10.70
CA ARG A 126 -16.00 -6.09 -9.84
C ARG A 126 -14.66 -6.69 -10.27
N ARG A 127 -14.44 -6.89 -11.58
CA ARG A 127 -13.16 -7.38 -12.12
C ARG A 127 -12.00 -6.44 -11.78
N ARG A 128 -12.17 -5.12 -11.95
CA ARG A 128 -11.14 -4.14 -11.62
C ARG A 128 -10.87 -4.06 -10.13
N GLN A 129 -11.90 -4.12 -9.29
CA GLN A 129 -11.74 -4.16 -7.83
C GLN A 129 -10.98 -5.42 -7.39
N ALA A 130 -11.34 -6.60 -7.91
CA ALA A 130 -10.63 -7.84 -7.62
C ALA A 130 -9.15 -7.76 -8.03
N LEU A 131 -8.88 -7.25 -9.25
CA LEU A 131 -7.51 -7.05 -9.73
C LEU A 131 -6.73 -6.07 -8.84
N PHE A 132 -7.35 -4.96 -8.44
CA PHE A 132 -6.72 -3.98 -7.56
C PHE A 132 -6.38 -4.58 -6.19
N LEU A 133 -7.31 -5.34 -5.59
CA LEU A 133 -7.10 -6.01 -4.31
C LEU A 133 -6.00 -7.06 -4.39
N GLN A 134 -5.97 -7.86 -5.45
CA GLN A 134 -4.92 -8.85 -5.68
C GLN A 134 -3.53 -8.20 -5.79
N ILE A 135 -3.43 -7.09 -6.52
CA ILE A 135 -2.17 -6.36 -6.69
C ILE A 135 -1.72 -5.75 -5.37
N LEU A 136 -2.64 -5.19 -4.57
CA LEU A 136 -2.34 -4.68 -3.24
C LEU A 136 -1.74 -5.78 -2.35
N GLU A 137 -2.39 -6.95 -2.31
CA GLU A 137 -1.93 -8.09 -1.51
C GLU A 137 -0.55 -8.57 -1.95
N THR A 138 -0.36 -8.75 -3.26
CA THR A 138 0.95 -9.15 -3.82
C THR A 138 2.04 -8.12 -3.49
N SER A 139 1.73 -6.83 -3.58
CA SER A 139 2.67 -5.75 -3.27
C SER A 139 3.03 -5.72 -1.78
N CYS A 140 2.07 -5.96 -0.89
CA CYS A 140 2.31 -6.06 0.55
C CYS A 140 3.23 -7.25 0.89
N VAL A 141 3.07 -8.39 0.20
CA VAL A 141 3.95 -9.55 0.37
C VAL A 141 5.38 -9.23 -0.10
N ALA A 142 5.53 -8.58 -1.25
CA ALA A 142 6.83 -8.15 -1.76
C ALA A 142 7.52 -7.15 -0.80
N ALA A 143 6.76 -6.17 -0.31
CA ALA A 143 7.22 -5.22 0.71
C ALA A 143 7.70 -5.91 1.99
N GLY A 144 6.91 -6.87 2.51
CA GLY A 144 7.27 -7.63 3.71
C GLY A 144 8.52 -8.49 3.51
N THR A 145 8.70 -9.07 2.32
CA THR A 145 9.90 -9.84 1.97
C THR A 145 11.14 -8.95 1.96
N MET A 146 11.02 -7.73 1.42
CA MET A 146 12.11 -6.74 1.42
C MET A 146 12.44 -6.25 2.84
N GLN A 147 11.43 -5.99 3.69
CA GLN A 147 11.64 -5.67 5.10
C GLN A 147 12.39 -6.78 5.85
N ALA A 148 12.03 -8.04 5.62
CA ALA A 148 12.70 -9.18 6.24
C ALA A 148 14.17 -9.29 5.80
N ALA A 149 14.47 -9.09 4.51
CA ALA A 149 15.84 -9.08 4.01
C ALA A 149 16.68 -7.94 4.61
N LEU A 150 16.10 -6.74 4.74
CA LEU A 150 16.75 -5.64 5.45
C LEU A 150 17.01 -6.02 6.91
N ALA A 151 16.03 -6.61 7.61
CA ALA A 151 16.14 -7.04 9.02
C ALA A 151 17.28 -8.02 9.25
N GLU A 152 17.43 -8.98 8.34
CA GLU A 152 18.55 -9.91 8.35
C GLU A 152 19.89 -9.17 8.17
N HIS A 153 19.98 -8.25 7.21
CA HIS A 153 21.18 -7.46 6.99
C HIS A 153 21.61 -6.68 8.24
N ASP A 154 20.71 -5.91 8.86
CA ASP A 154 21.05 -5.15 10.10
C ASP A 154 21.50 -6.06 11.23
N ASN A 155 20.82 -7.19 11.45
CA ASN A 155 21.19 -8.11 12.52
C ASN A 155 22.61 -8.65 12.31
N THR A 156 22.98 -8.96 11.06
CA THR A 156 24.35 -9.39 10.74
C THR A 156 25.37 -8.27 10.90
N ALA A 157 25.05 -7.04 10.48
CA ALA A 157 25.92 -5.88 10.63
C ALA A 157 26.16 -5.52 12.11
N LEU A 158 25.10 -5.54 12.93
CA LEU A 158 25.18 -5.33 14.37
C LEU A 158 25.98 -6.41 15.09
N ALA A 159 25.87 -7.68 14.68
CA ALA A 159 26.68 -8.75 15.23
C ALA A 159 28.18 -8.55 14.95
N LEU A 160 28.53 -8.12 13.73
CA LEU A 160 29.91 -7.80 13.34
C LEU A 160 30.46 -6.59 14.13
N LEU A 161 29.64 -5.56 14.34
CA LEU A 161 30.00 -4.40 15.17
C LEU A 161 30.32 -4.81 16.61
N ARG A 162 29.45 -5.63 17.23
CA ARG A 162 29.65 -6.12 18.60
C ARG A 162 30.92 -6.97 18.71
N ALA A 163 31.18 -7.85 17.74
CA ALA A 163 32.40 -8.66 17.71
C ALA A 163 33.67 -7.81 17.62
N ARG A 164 33.65 -6.74 16.81
CA ARG A 164 34.78 -5.79 16.71
C ARG A 164 35.01 -5.01 18.00
N GLN A 165 33.95 -4.55 18.66
CA GLN A 165 34.06 -3.85 19.95
C GLN A 165 34.63 -4.74 21.05
N LEU A 166 34.22 -6.02 21.10
CA LEU A 166 34.77 -6.99 22.05
C LEU A 166 36.26 -7.25 21.83
N LEU A 167 36.70 -7.36 20.57
CA LEU A 167 38.12 -7.51 20.23
C LEU A 167 38.95 -6.27 20.59
N GLN A 168 38.39 -5.07 20.39
CA GLN A 168 39.07 -3.81 20.76
C GLN A 168 39.19 -3.65 22.29
N HIS A 169 38.19 -4.06 23.07
CA HIS A 169 38.27 -4.05 24.52
C HIS A 169 39.22 -5.12 25.07
N ALA A 170 39.26 -6.31 24.48
CA ALA A 170 40.22 -7.36 24.87
C ALA A 170 41.69 -7.02 24.50
N GLY A 171 41.91 -6.26 23.42
CA GLY A 171 43.24 -5.79 23.03
C GLY A 171 43.75 -4.56 23.79
N GLY A 172 42.89 -3.89 24.57
CA GLY A 172 43.23 -2.71 25.38
C GLY A 172 43.74 -3.03 26.80
N GLU A 173 43.58 -4.26 27.27
CA GLU A 173 44.11 -4.75 28.57
C GLU A 173 45.45 -5.49 28.40
N ALA A 174 46.41 -4.92 27.66
CA ALA A 174 47.81 -5.33 27.81
C ALA A 174 48.40 -4.58 29.03
N PRO A 175 48.71 -5.25 30.15
CA PRO A 175 49.31 -4.59 31.30
C PRO A 175 50.70 -4.09 30.90
N ALA A 176 50.93 -2.79 31.04
CA ALA A 176 52.26 -2.22 30.99
C ALA A 176 53.08 -2.83 32.14
N VAL A 177 54.07 -3.65 31.77
CA VAL A 177 55.17 -4.10 32.63
C VAL A 177 56.29 -3.09 32.51
#